data_AF-A0A816L7B8-F1
#
_entry.id   AF-A0A816L7B8-F1
#
_cell.length_a   1.000
_cell.length_b   1.000
_cell.length_c   1.000
_cell.angle_alpha   90.00
_cell.angle_beta   90.00
_cell.angle_gamma   90.00
#
_symmetry.space_group_name_H-M   'P 1'
#
loop_
_entity.id
_entity.type
_entity.pdbx_description
1 polymer ?
#
loop_
_entity_poly.entity_id
_entity_poly.type
_entity_poly.pdbx_seq_one_letter_code
_entity_poly.pdbx_strand_id
1 'polypeptide(L)'
;MLYMSMCFGDQEESFYTASWACVVERNPFVVAGGFNGRIRVINVNDKMVHKTLVGHEGPVNEIRTHPMKPQLVLSASKDGSVRLWNIETGICILVFAGTGGHRSEVLSVDFHPSDMTRFVSCDMEATTKIWSMTESWKYVEMSFTWKDDQKTFPTQVVQFPAFTASDRSNLLNCNRWYGDNILSKGDACDIRLWPPQLKENSPGEGDYYVRLVYAIPDSYHRIIKFSCDLSMKFVSIGNDKGDIYVWDLKSFPPVLVTV
;
A
#
# COMPACT_ATOMS: atom_id res chain seq x y z
N MET A 1 -1.85 -16.69 -5.83
CA MET A 1 -1.14 -15.97 -6.90
C MET A 1 -2.12 -15.78 -8.06
N LEU A 2 -2.73 -14.60 -8.21
CA LEU A 2 -3.60 -14.31 -9.36
C LEU A 2 -2.70 -13.85 -10.50
N TYR A 3 -2.33 -14.76 -11.41
CA TYR A 3 -1.79 -14.39 -12.72
C TYR A 3 -2.93 -13.78 -13.53
N MET A 4 -3.06 -12.45 -13.48
CA MET A 4 -3.99 -11.71 -14.32
C MET A 4 -3.27 -11.34 -15.62
N SER A 5 -3.18 -12.30 -16.55
CA SER A 5 -2.82 -12.02 -17.94
C SER A 5 -4.02 -11.38 -18.63
N MET A 6 -4.24 -10.08 -18.41
CA MET A 6 -5.16 -9.30 -19.24
C MET A 6 -4.36 -8.77 -20.42
N CYS A 7 -4.58 -9.37 -21.59
CA CYS A 7 -3.91 -9.04 -22.84
C CYS A 7 -4.43 -7.68 -23.34
N PHE A 8 -3.86 -6.59 -22.85
CA PHE A 8 -3.97 -5.28 -23.48
C PHE A 8 -2.91 -5.19 -24.58
N GLY A 9 -3.26 -4.61 -25.73
CA GLY A 9 -2.43 -4.56 -26.94
C GLY A 9 -1.12 -3.76 -26.84
N ASP A 10 -0.64 -3.45 -25.64
CA ASP A 10 0.70 -2.90 -25.40
C ASP A 10 1.65 -4.07 -25.08
N GLN A 11 2.54 -4.42 -26.02
CA GLN A 11 3.48 -5.54 -25.88
C GLN A 11 4.52 -5.37 -24.75
N GLU A 12 4.45 -4.29 -23.95
CA GLU A 12 5.37 -3.98 -22.84
C GLU A 12 4.67 -3.74 -21.48
N GLU A 13 3.35 -3.96 -21.36
CA GLU A 13 2.64 -3.72 -20.09
C GLU A 13 2.75 -4.95 -19.14
N SER A 14 3.55 -4.82 -18.07
CA SER A 14 3.68 -5.82 -17.00
C SER A 14 3.05 -5.30 -15.71
N PHE A 15 1.98 -5.95 -15.23
CA PHE A 15 1.34 -5.62 -13.97
C PHE A 15 2.03 -6.30 -12.78
N TYR A 16 2.30 -5.53 -11.73
CA TYR A 16 2.93 -6.03 -10.49
C TYR A 16 1.91 -6.18 -9.36
N THR A 17 0.82 -5.41 -9.42
CA THR A 17 -0.16 -5.31 -8.35
C THR A 17 -1.55 -5.07 -8.92
N ALA A 18 -2.56 -5.56 -8.20
CA ALA A 18 -3.95 -5.25 -8.47
C ALA A 18 -4.74 -5.20 -7.16
N SER A 19 -5.78 -4.37 -7.13
CA SER A 19 -6.71 -4.26 -6.01
C SER A 19 -8.15 -4.22 -6.52
N TRP A 20 -9.08 -4.82 -5.78
CA TRP A 20 -10.50 -4.67 -6.05
C TRP A 20 -10.98 -3.29 -5.60
N ALA A 21 -11.80 -2.65 -6.42
CA ALA A 21 -12.41 -1.38 -6.10
C ALA A 21 -13.87 -1.37 -6.55
N CYS A 22 -14.61 -0.36 -6.10
CA CYS A 22 -16.04 -0.29 -6.33
C CYS A 22 -16.48 1.17 -6.44
N VAL A 23 -17.35 1.47 -7.40
CA VAL A 23 -17.92 2.80 -7.65
C VAL A 23 -19.41 2.80 -7.30
N VAL A 24 -20.07 3.96 -7.37
CA VAL A 24 -21.52 4.12 -7.22
C VAL A 24 -22.26 3.09 -8.10
N GLU A 25 -23.37 2.56 -7.59
CA GLU A 25 -24.13 1.41 -8.12
C GLU A 25 -23.47 0.03 -7.95
N ARG A 26 -22.38 -0.05 -7.19
CA ARG A 26 -21.68 -1.31 -6.85
C ARG A 26 -21.05 -2.04 -8.04
N ASN A 27 -20.71 -1.32 -9.11
CA ASN A 27 -19.98 -1.92 -10.23
C ASN A 27 -18.57 -2.34 -9.77
N PRO A 28 -18.19 -3.63 -9.89
CA PRO A 28 -16.87 -4.10 -9.47
C PRO A 28 -15.80 -3.69 -10.49
N PHE A 29 -14.70 -3.13 -9.98
CA PHE A 29 -13.52 -2.79 -10.76
C PHE A 29 -12.30 -3.52 -10.25
N VAL A 30 -11.37 -3.81 -11.15
CA VAL A 30 -9.99 -4.14 -10.82
C VAL A 30 -9.12 -2.93 -11.14
N VAL A 31 -8.32 -2.50 -10.17
CA VAL A 31 -7.36 -1.41 -10.33
C VAL A 31 -5.96 -2.03 -10.35
N ALA A 32 -5.29 -1.97 -11.49
CA ALA A 32 -4.02 -2.65 -11.73
C ALA A 32 -2.92 -1.66 -12.13
N GLY A 33 -1.70 -1.91 -11.69
CA GLY A 33 -0.53 -1.08 -11.99
C GLY A 33 0.75 -1.92 -12.03
N GLY A 34 1.80 -1.37 -12.64
CA GLY A 34 3.07 -2.07 -12.79
C GLY A 34 4.11 -1.23 -13.50
N PHE A 35 4.87 -1.85 -14.41
CA PHE A 35 6.12 -1.32 -14.95
C PHE A 35 6.04 0.09 -15.57
N ASN A 36 4.97 0.40 -16.30
CA ASN A 36 4.85 1.65 -17.07
C ASN A 36 4.39 2.87 -16.25
N GLY A 37 4.17 2.71 -14.93
CA GLY A 37 3.69 3.79 -14.06
C GLY A 37 2.23 4.19 -14.26
N ARG A 38 1.51 3.56 -15.20
CA ARG A 38 0.08 3.79 -15.45
C ARG A 38 -0.74 2.86 -14.57
N ILE A 39 -1.89 3.37 -14.10
CA ILE A 39 -2.85 2.57 -13.34
C ILE A 39 -4.11 2.43 -14.18
N ARG A 40 -4.51 1.19 -14.47
CA ARG A 40 -5.71 0.86 -15.23
C ARG A 40 -6.84 0.55 -14.25
N VAL A 41 -7.97 1.22 -14.42
CA VAL A 41 -9.24 0.91 -13.74
C VAL A 41 -10.09 0.15 -14.75
N ILE A 42 -10.29 -1.14 -14.51
CA ILE A 42 -10.88 -2.08 -15.46
C ILE A 42 -12.26 -2.49 -14.94
N ASN A 43 -13.29 -2.26 -15.74
CA ASN A 43 -14.64 -2.71 -15.43
C ASN A 43 -14.69 -4.23 -15.63
N VAL A 44 -15.11 -4.95 -14.60
CA VAL A 44 -15.08 -6.42 -14.61
C VAL A 44 -16.19 -7.00 -15.49
N ASN A 45 -17.30 -6.27 -15.64
CA ASN A 45 -18.47 -6.75 -16.38
C ASN A 45 -18.23 -6.78 -17.89
N ASP A 46 -17.62 -5.74 -18.45
CA ASP A 46 -17.31 -5.63 -19.87
C ASP A 46 -15.84 -5.93 -20.21
N LYS A 47 -14.97 -6.04 -19.19
CA LYS A 47 -13.52 -6.28 -19.30
C LYS A 47 -12.76 -5.15 -19.99
N MET A 48 -13.35 -3.96 -20.04
CA MET A 48 -12.77 -2.79 -20.69
C MET A 48 -12.11 -1.86 -19.67
N VAL A 49 -11.10 -1.14 -20.12
CA VAL A 49 -10.48 -0.07 -19.34
C VAL A 49 -11.50 1.08 -19.22
N HIS A 50 -11.99 1.30 -18.01
CA HIS A 50 -12.87 2.41 -17.68
C HIS A 50 -12.09 3.73 -17.57
N LYS A 51 -10.94 3.70 -16.89
CA LYS A 51 -10.02 4.85 -16.79
C LYS A 51 -8.56 4.41 -16.77
N THR A 52 -7.69 5.31 -17.19
CA THR A 52 -6.25 5.21 -16.97
C THR A 52 -5.79 6.40 -16.13
N LEU A 53 -5.29 6.13 -14.93
CA LEU A 53 -4.73 7.14 -14.04
C LEU A 53 -3.25 7.31 -14.40
N VAL A 54 -2.88 8.53 -14.78
CA VAL A 54 -1.53 8.86 -15.23
C VAL A 54 -0.96 9.92 -14.31
N GLY A 55 0.28 9.72 -13.89
CA GLY A 55 1.00 10.75 -13.15
C GLY A 55 2.28 10.24 -12.50
N HIS A 56 2.36 8.97 -12.10
CA HIS A 56 3.62 8.39 -11.63
C HIS A 56 4.68 8.40 -12.73
N GLU A 57 5.93 8.64 -12.34
CA GLU A 57 7.09 8.74 -13.24
C GLU A 57 7.93 7.46 -13.24
N GLY A 58 7.48 6.42 -12.55
CA GLY A 58 8.12 5.12 -12.48
C GLY A 58 7.11 4.00 -12.19
N PRO A 59 7.58 2.74 -12.16
CA PRO A 59 6.75 1.58 -11.86
C PRO A 59 5.89 1.72 -10.61
N VAL A 60 4.65 1.23 -10.67
CA VAL A 60 3.73 1.12 -9.52
C VAL A 60 3.88 -0.25 -8.88
N ASN A 61 4.37 -0.28 -7.63
CA ASN A 61 4.71 -1.50 -6.89
C ASN A 61 3.57 -2.04 -6.04
N GLU A 62 2.69 -1.15 -5.56
CA GLU A 62 1.54 -1.55 -4.77
C GLU A 62 0.36 -0.62 -4.99
N ILE A 63 -0.82 -1.22 -5.01
CA ILE A 63 -2.10 -0.52 -5.07
C ILE A 63 -2.97 -1.06 -3.93
N ARG A 64 -3.60 -0.16 -3.18
CA ARG A 64 -4.56 -0.52 -2.12
C ARG A 64 -5.81 0.31 -2.22
N THR A 65 -6.96 -0.34 -2.09
CA THR A 65 -8.26 0.32 -2.04
C THR A 65 -8.60 0.68 -0.59
N HIS A 66 -9.18 1.86 -0.39
CA HIS A 66 -9.57 2.32 0.93
C HIS A 66 -10.72 1.46 1.50
N PRO A 67 -10.60 0.91 2.73
CA PRO A 67 -11.53 -0.10 3.26
C PRO A 67 -12.95 0.45 3.47
N MET A 68 -13.09 1.74 3.79
CA MET A 68 -14.38 2.40 4.03
C MET A 68 -14.91 3.25 2.85
N LYS A 69 -14.10 3.48 1.82
CA LYS A 69 -14.42 4.35 0.66
C LYS A 69 -13.82 3.75 -0.62
N PRO A 70 -14.46 2.72 -1.21
CA PRO A 70 -13.84 1.89 -2.24
C PRO A 70 -13.55 2.58 -3.58
N GLN A 71 -13.96 3.84 -3.75
CA GLN A 71 -13.56 4.72 -4.85
C GLN A 71 -12.15 5.29 -4.70
N LEU A 72 -11.60 5.26 -3.48
CA LEU A 72 -10.29 5.81 -3.16
C LEU A 72 -9.23 4.72 -3.19
N VAL A 73 -8.13 5.01 -3.87
CA VAL A 73 -7.02 4.07 -4.05
C VAL A 73 -5.69 4.76 -3.78
N LEU A 74 -4.83 4.13 -3.00
CA LEU A 74 -3.42 4.48 -2.88
C LEU A 74 -2.59 3.72 -3.90
N SER A 75 -1.56 4.36 -4.43
CA SER A 75 -0.50 3.72 -5.22
C SER A 75 0.89 4.10 -4.70
N ALA A 76 1.75 3.09 -4.55
CA ALA A 76 3.16 3.23 -4.22
C ALA A 76 4.02 3.05 -5.47
N SER A 77 5.02 3.91 -5.67
CA SER A 77 5.81 3.92 -6.90
C SER A 77 7.31 3.99 -6.65
N LYS A 78 8.04 3.51 -7.66
CA LYS A 78 9.49 3.69 -7.80
C LYS A 78 9.94 5.14 -7.87
N ASP A 79 9.05 6.06 -8.25
CA ASP A 79 9.34 7.50 -8.23
C ASP A 79 9.47 8.11 -6.82
N GLY A 80 9.35 7.30 -5.77
CA GLY A 80 9.49 7.74 -4.38
C GLY A 80 8.24 8.43 -3.82
N SER A 81 7.15 8.48 -4.58
CA SER A 81 5.88 9.04 -4.15
C SER A 81 4.83 7.97 -3.85
N VAL A 82 3.92 8.31 -2.94
CA VAL A 82 2.62 7.67 -2.84
C VAL A 82 1.56 8.63 -3.37
N ARG A 83 0.54 8.13 -4.05
CA ARG A 83 -0.57 8.96 -4.56
C ARG A 83 -1.91 8.41 -4.15
N LEU A 84 -2.82 9.31 -3.76
CA LEU A 84 -4.23 9.01 -3.52
C LEU A 84 -5.06 9.43 -4.74
N TRP A 85 -5.84 8.49 -5.26
CA TRP A 85 -6.67 8.69 -6.43
C TRP A 85 -8.14 8.51 -6.09
N ASN A 86 -8.99 9.26 -6.79
CA ASN A 86 -10.40 8.93 -6.95
C ASN A 86 -10.59 8.22 -8.29
N ILE A 87 -10.95 6.94 -8.27
CA ILE A 87 -11.09 6.15 -9.51
C ILE A 87 -12.37 6.47 -10.30
N GLU A 88 -13.37 7.06 -9.64
CA GLU A 88 -14.64 7.46 -10.26
C GLU A 88 -14.49 8.73 -11.08
N THR A 89 -13.74 9.71 -10.56
CA THR A 89 -13.45 10.95 -11.30
C THR A 89 -12.17 10.85 -12.13
N GLY A 90 -11.22 9.99 -11.76
CA GLY A 90 -9.90 9.89 -12.39
C GLY A 90 -8.87 10.85 -11.82
N ILE A 91 -9.23 11.57 -10.75
CA ILE A 91 -8.43 12.65 -10.16
C ILE A 91 -7.32 12.08 -9.28
N CYS A 92 -6.10 12.59 -9.47
CA CYS A 92 -5.04 12.51 -8.46
C CYS A 92 -5.35 13.54 -7.37
N ILE A 93 -5.71 13.11 -6.17
CA ILE A 93 -6.13 14.04 -5.11
C ILE A 93 -4.91 14.56 -4.35
N LEU A 94 -4.09 13.63 -3.86
CA LEU A 94 -2.96 13.89 -2.98
C LEU A 94 -1.71 13.18 -3.50
N VAL A 95 -0.56 13.85 -3.38
CA VAL A 95 0.77 13.29 -3.64
C VAL A 95 1.57 13.37 -2.34
N PHE A 96 1.97 12.25 -1.79
CA PHE A 96 2.81 12.16 -0.59
C PHE A 96 4.27 12.06 -1.04
N ALA A 97 4.96 13.20 -1.05
CA ALA A 97 6.31 13.36 -1.59
C ALA A 97 6.93 14.67 -1.06
N GLY A 98 8.15 15.01 -1.50
CA GLY A 98 8.82 16.25 -1.11
C GLY A 98 9.72 16.07 0.11
N THR A 99 9.89 17.12 0.91
CA THR A 99 10.98 17.19 1.91
C THR A 99 10.90 16.14 3.02
N GLY A 100 9.71 15.71 3.46
CA GLY A 100 9.57 14.59 4.40
C GLY A 100 9.23 13.25 3.75
N GLY A 101 9.09 13.21 2.43
CA GLY A 101 8.75 12.03 1.62
C GLY A 101 9.78 10.92 1.65
N HIS A 102 9.45 9.80 1.02
CA HIS A 102 10.40 8.72 0.79
C HIS A 102 11.55 9.20 -0.11
N ARG A 103 12.72 8.58 0.06
CA ARG A 103 13.96 8.90 -0.69
C ARG A 103 14.36 7.82 -1.67
N SER A 104 13.62 6.73 -1.67
CA SER A 104 13.82 5.58 -2.51
C SER A 104 12.46 5.03 -2.94
N GLU A 105 12.50 4.00 -3.76
CA GLU A 105 11.36 3.28 -4.30
C GLU A 105 10.40 2.84 -3.17
N VAL A 106 9.14 3.28 -3.25
CA VAL A 106 8.10 2.87 -2.31
C VAL A 106 7.55 1.52 -2.76
N LEU A 107 7.59 0.53 -1.89
CA LEU A 107 7.30 -0.86 -2.23
C LEU A 107 5.93 -1.33 -1.76
N SER A 108 5.45 -0.74 -0.66
CA SER A 108 4.20 -1.12 -0.03
C SER A 108 3.51 0.08 0.59
N VAL A 109 2.19 0.03 0.53
CA VAL A 109 1.24 0.92 1.20
C VAL A 109 0.13 0.08 1.82
N ASP A 110 -0.48 0.56 2.89
CA ASP A 110 -1.70 -0.03 3.46
C ASP A 110 -2.52 1.00 4.23
N PHE A 111 -3.84 1.01 4.02
CA PHE A 111 -4.74 1.90 4.74
C PHE A 111 -4.92 1.41 6.18
N HIS A 112 -5.10 2.34 7.11
CA HIS A 112 -5.52 1.98 8.45
C HIS A 112 -6.91 1.34 8.40
N PRO A 113 -7.16 0.22 9.11
CA PRO A 113 -8.41 -0.55 8.97
C PRO A 113 -9.65 0.19 9.49
N SER A 114 -9.47 1.09 10.46
CA SER A 114 -10.57 1.82 11.12
C SER A 114 -10.45 3.36 11.06
N ASP A 115 -9.34 3.89 10.54
CA ASP A 115 -9.13 5.33 10.45
C ASP A 115 -9.12 5.74 8.99
N MET A 116 -10.11 6.54 8.60
CA MET A 116 -10.31 6.96 7.22
C MET A 116 -9.20 7.84 6.64
N THR A 117 -8.34 8.39 7.49
CA THR A 117 -7.39 9.43 7.11
C THR A 117 -5.95 9.00 7.24
N ARG A 118 -5.69 7.76 7.68
CA ARG A 118 -4.33 7.26 7.91
C ARG A 118 -3.98 6.09 7.02
N PHE A 119 -2.71 6.03 6.65
CA PHE A 119 -2.12 4.88 5.98
C PHE A 119 -0.63 4.78 6.33
N VAL A 120 -0.04 3.62 6.07
CA VAL A 120 1.38 3.36 6.24
C VAL A 120 2.02 3.08 4.88
N SER A 121 3.28 3.48 4.71
CA SER A 121 4.09 3.17 3.53
C SER A 121 5.51 2.79 3.93
N CYS A 122 6.18 1.97 3.13
CA CYS A 122 7.60 1.66 3.32
C CYS A 122 8.39 1.67 2.01
N ASP A 123 9.69 1.98 2.12
CA ASP A 123 10.61 2.04 0.98
C ASP A 123 11.76 1.03 1.08
N MET A 124 12.49 0.90 -0.03
CA MET A 124 13.70 0.08 -0.15
C MET A 124 14.78 0.41 0.88
N GLU A 125 14.84 1.64 1.41
CA GLU A 125 15.85 2.07 2.39
C GLU A 125 15.41 1.83 3.84
N ALA A 126 14.49 0.88 4.02
CA ALA A 126 13.97 0.45 5.32
C ALA A 126 13.30 1.56 6.14
N THR A 127 12.72 2.56 5.47
CA THR A 127 11.96 3.62 6.12
C THR A 127 10.48 3.28 6.09
N THR A 128 9.83 3.25 7.25
CA THR A 128 8.37 3.20 7.38
C THR A 128 7.83 4.58 7.72
N LYS A 129 6.81 5.03 7.00
CA LYS A 129 6.13 6.30 7.24
C LYS A 129 4.64 6.07 7.48
N ILE A 130 4.09 6.73 8.49
CA ILE A 130 2.65 6.85 8.68
C ILE A 130 2.26 8.25 8.25
N TRP A 131 1.25 8.33 7.39
CA TRP A 131 0.75 9.57 6.83
C TRP A 131 -0.64 9.86 7.37
N SER A 132 -0.91 11.14 7.58
CA SER A 132 -2.25 11.65 7.86
C SER A 132 -2.74 12.47 6.68
N MET A 133 -4.02 12.31 6.37
CA MET A 133 -4.73 13.05 5.34
C MET A 133 -5.76 14.01 5.94
N THR A 134 -5.85 14.12 7.27
CA THR A 134 -6.89 14.89 7.96
C THR A 134 -6.98 16.34 7.47
N GLU A 135 -5.84 17.03 7.37
CA GLU A 135 -5.78 18.44 6.95
C GLU A 135 -6.13 18.64 5.46
N SER A 136 -5.87 17.61 4.65
CA SER A 136 -6.12 17.62 3.20
C SER A 136 -7.43 16.94 2.81
N TRP A 137 -8.22 16.46 3.79
CA TRP A 137 -9.42 15.66 3.53
C TRP A 137 -10.50 16.42 2.76
N LYS A 138 -10.56 17.75 2.92
CA LYS A 138 -11.44 18.62 2.12
C LYS A 138 -11.22 18.46 0.60
N TYR A 139 -10.00 18.16 0.15
CA TYR A 139 -9.72 17.90 -1.27
C TYR A 139 -10.22 16.52 -1.69
N VAL A 140 -10.18 15.53 -0.79
CA VAL A 140 -10.79 14.22 -1.02
C VAL A 140 -12.29 14.40 -1.25
N GLU A 141 -12.98 15.15 -0.41
CA GLU A 141 -14.42 15.42 -0.57
C GLU A 141 -14.72 16.20 -1.86
N MET A 142 -13.94 17.23 -2.14
CA MET A 142 -14.06 18.00 -3.38
C MET A 142 -13.87 17.13 -4.64
N SER A 143 -13.01 16.11 -4.59
CA SER A 143 -12.79 15.22 -5.74
C SER A 143 -14.02 14.43 -6.17
N PHE A 144 -15.00 14.22 -5.28
CA PHE A 144 -16.26 13.51 -5.59
C PHE A 144 -17.29 14.41 -6.26
N THR A 145 -17.20 15.73 -6.05
CA THR A 145 -18.14 16.70 -6.60
C THR A 145 -17.53 17.52 -7.74
N TRP A 146 -16.26 17.28 -8.08
CA TRP A 146 -15.55 17.95 -9.16
C TRP A 146 -16.16 17.61 -10.52
N LYS A 147 -16.54 18.65 -11.27
CA LYS A 147 -17.16 18.53 -12.59
C LYS A 147 -16.31 19.09 -13.73
N ASP A 148 -15.25 19.83 -13.40
CA ASP A 148 -14.32 20.37 -14.40
C ASP A 148 -13.32 19.29 -14.85
N ASP A 149 -12.42 19.66 -15.77
CA ASP A 149 -11.36 18.77 -16.24
C ASP A 149 -10.51 18.25 -15.06
N GLN A 150 -10.17 16.96 -15.07
CA GLN A 150 -9.39 16.35 -14.00
C GLN A 150 -8.00 17.00 -13.80
N LYS A 151 -7.43 17.59 -14.85
CA LYS A 151 -6.11 18.25 -14.82
C LYS A 151 -6.15 19.62 -14.15
N THR A 152 -7.32 20.25 -14.03
CA THR A 152 -7.47 21.53 -13.33
C THR A 152 -7.73 21.35 -11.84
N PHE A 153 -7.90 20.11 -11.37
CA PHE A 153 -8.08 19.82 -9.96
C PHE A 153 -6.85 20.27 -9.15
N PRO A 154 -7.03 21.02 -8.05
CA PRO A 154 -5.93 21.50 -7.21
C PRO A 154 -5.34 20.37 -6.35
N THR A 155 -4.62 19.47 -7.00
CA THR A 155 -3.91 18.35 -6.36
C THR A 155 -2.96 18.88 -5.29
N GLN A 156 -3.01 18.32 -4.08
CA GLN A 156 -2.15 18.76 -2.99
C GLN A 156 -0.93 17.85 -2.82
N VAL A 157 0.18 18.44 -2.37
CA VAL A 157 1.38 17.69 -1.98
C VAL A 157 1.48 17.67 -0.45
N VAL A 158 1.40 16.48 0.13
CA VAL A 158 1.59 16.25 1.56
C VAL A 158 3.06 15.93 1.79
N GLN A 159 3.79 16.89 2.37
CA GLN A 159 5.25 16.80 2.44
C GLN A 159 5.78 16.03 3.63
N PHE A 160 5.07 16.04 4.75
CA PHE A 160 5.57 15.50 6.00
C PHE A 160 4.67 14.37 6.51
N PRO A 161 5.25 13.20 6.84
CA PRO A 161 4.51 12.13 7.49
C PRO A 161 4.24 12.49 8.95
N ALA A 162 3.20 11.90 9.52
CA ALA A 162 2.91 12.01 10.95
C ALA A 162 3.93 11.23 11.81
N PHE A 163 4.55 10.20 11.24
CA PHE A 163 5.57 9.38 11.89
C PHE A 163 6.51 8.78 10.85
N THR A 164 7.80 8.68 11.20
CA THR A 164 8.86 8.02 10.43
C THR A 164 9.67 7.16 11.40
N ALA A 165 9.84 5.88 11.06
CA ALA A 165 10.82 5.00 11.68
C ALA A 165 11.75 4.45 10.59
N SER A 166 13.04 4.32 10.92
CA SER A 166 14.04 3.75 10.01
C SER A 166 14.81 2.63 10.70
N ASP A 167 14.76 1.42 10.12
CA ASP A 167 15.58 0.28 10.56
C ASP A 167 16.57 -0.10 9.45
N ARG A 168 17.74 0.53 9.43
CA ARG A 168 18.74 0.24 8.39
C ARG A 168 19.24 -1.21 8.37
N SER A 169 18.88 -2.03 9.37
CA SER A 169 19.24 -3.45 9.40
C SER A 169 18.28 -4.35 8.60
N ASN A 170 17.14 -3.83 8.12
CA ASN A 170 16.11 -4.64 7.47
C ASN A 170 15.39 -3.89 6.35
N LEU A 171 15.85 -4.02 5.10
CA LEU A 171 15.15 -3.47 3.91
C LEU A 171 13.69 -3.89 3.95
N LEU A 172 12.73 -2.98 3.81
CA LEU A 172 11.31 -3.30 4.01
C LEU A 172 10.59 -3.47 2.68
N ASN A 173 10.04 -4.66 2.43
CA ASN A 173 9.33 -4.96 1.18
C ASN A 173 7.79 -4.92 1.30
N CYS A 174 7.27 -5.07 2.51
CA CYS A 174 5.83 -5.21 2.75
C CYS A 174 5.48 -4.74 4.15
N ASN A 175 4.43 -3.93 4.27
CA ASN A 175 3.87 -3.51 5.54
C ASN A 175 2.34 -3.60 5.53
N ARG A 176 1.75 -3.96 6.67
CA ARG A 176 0.30 -4.02 6.88
C ARG A 176 -0.05 -3.49 8.25
N TRP A 177 -1.21 -2.86 8.38
CA TRP A 177 -1.77 -2.55 9.68
C TRP A 177 -2.28 -3.82 10.37
N TYR A 178 -2.15 -3.89 11.69
CA TYR A 178 -2.78 -4.88 12.57
C TYR A 178 -3.32 -4.18 13.82
N GLY A 179 -4.60 -3.79 13.76
CA GLY A 179 -5.12 -2.77 14.68
C GLY A 179 -4.32 -1.48 14.51
N ASP A 180 -3.86 -0.89 15.61
CA ASP A 180 -2.96 0.28 15.62
C ASP A 180 -1.46 -0.10 15.57
N ASN A 181 -1.13 -1.38 15.32
CA ASN A 181 0.26 -1.84 15.18
C ASN A 181 0.61 -2.06 13.70
N ILE A 182 1.89 -2.24 13.42
CA ILE A 182 2.40 -2.51 12.08
C ILE A 182 3.02 -3.91 12.05
N LEU A 183 2.60 -4.70 11.07
CA LEU A 183 3.32 -5.86 10.59
C LEU A 183 4.25 -5.43 9.46
N SER A 184 5.52 -5.80 9.53
CA SER A 184 6.47 -5.54 8.44
C SER A 184 7.31 -6.77 8.12
N LYS A 185 7.60 -6.94 6.84
CA LYS A 185 8.53 -7.94 6.30
C LYS A 185 9.61 -7.19 5.54
N GLY A 186 10.83 -7.67 5.70
CA GLY A 186 11.97 -7.14 4.99
C GLY A 186 12.83 -8.21 4.33
N ASP A 187 14.14 -8.01 4.32
CA ASP A 187 15.12 -9.01 3.87
C ASP A 187 15.29 -10.15 4.88
N ALA A 188 15.05 -9.86 6.17
CA ALA A 188 15.10 -10.88 7.21
C ALA A 188 14.07 -11.99 6.94
N CYS A 189 14.39 -13.22 7.34
CA CYS A 189 13.50 -14.38 7.26
C CYS A 189 12.41 -14.33 8.36
N ASP A 190 11.78 -13.18 8.57
CA ASP A 190 10.77 -12.97 9.59
C ASP A 190 9.73 -11.91 9.20
N ILE A 191 8.52 -12.04 9.73
CA ILE A 191 7.56 -10.93 9.83
C ILE A 191 7.67 -10.38 11.25
N ARG A 192 7.69 -9.06 11.40
CA ARG A 192 7.81 -8.37 12.69
C ARG A 192 6.53 -7.61 12.98
N LEU A 193 6.01 -7.77 14.20
CA LEU A 193 4.93 -6.93 14.73
C LEU A 193 5.50 -5.90 15.69
N TRP A 194 5.16 -4.64 15.50
CA TRP A 194 5.61 -3.56 16.37
C TRP A 194 4.58 -2.41 16.45
N PRO A 195 4.43 -1.77 17.62
CA PRO A 195 3.63 -0.56 17.75
C PRO A 195 4.44 0.68 17.31
N PRO A 196 3.87 1.60 16.54
CA PRO A 196 4.51 2.89 16.30
C PRO A 196 4.48 3.76 17.57
N GLN A 197 5.63 4.31 17.96
CA GLN A 197 5.72 5.19 19.13
C GLN A 197 6.18 6.60 18.74
N LEU A 198 5.27 7.57 18.86
CA LEU A 198 5.59 8.98 18.63
C LEU A 198 6.53 9.49 19.72
N LYS A 199 7.59 10.21 19.32
CA LYS A 199 8.41 10.95 20.27
C LYS A 199 7.74 12.28 20.62
N GLU A 200 7.53 12.53 21.91
CA GLU A 200 6.91 13.77 22.41
C GLU A 200 7.66 15.04 21.95
N ASN A 201 8.97 14.95 21.69
CA ASN A 201 9.84 16.10 21.36
C ASN A 201 10.41 16.08 19.94
N SER A 202 9.98 15.16 19.08
CA SER A 202 10.48 15.05 17.70
C SER A 202 9.33 14.69 16.76
N PRO A 203 8.49 15.68 16.40
CA PRO A 203 7.32 15.45 15.55
C PRO A 203 7.74 14.76 14.25
N GLY A 204 7.08 13.65 13.93
CA GLY A 204 7.39 12.88 12.71
C GLY A 204 8.57 11.91 12.85
N GLU A 205 9.32 11.90 13.95
CA GLU A 205 10.26 10.82 14.28
C GLU A 205 9.67 9.92 15.36
N GLY A 206 9.92 8.62 15.25
CA GLY A 206 9.51 7.70 16.28
C GLY A 206 10.43 6.51 16.43
N ASP A 207 10.36 5.90 17.60
CA ASP A 207 11.03 4.64 17.88
C ASP A 207 10.10 3.48 17.52
N TYR A 208 10.71 2.35 17.23
CA TYR A 208 10.00 1.07 17.12
C TYR A 208 10.73 0.05 17.99
N TYR A 209 9.97 -0.83 18.61
CA TYR A 209 10.50 -2.04 19.22
C TYR A 209 9.68 -3.21 18.71
N VAL A 210 10.37 -4.30 18.38
CA VAL A 210 9.72 -5.51 17.87
C VAL A 210 9.05 -6.22 19.05
N ARG A 211 7.73 -6.38 18.97
CA ARG A 211 6.93 -7.07 19.98
C ARG A 211 6.86 -8.57 19.72
N LEU A 212 6.65 -8.95 18.46
CA LEU A 212 6.60 -10.37 18.04
C LEU A 212 7.36 -10.56 16.73
N VAL A 213 7.94 -11.73 16.58
CA VAL A 213 8.66 -12.19 15.40
C VAL A 213 8.02 -13.49 14.93
N TYR A 214 7.62 -13.55 13.66
CA TYR A 214 7.09 -14.72 12.99
C TYR A 214 8.17 -15.22 12.03
N ALA A 215 9.01 -16.15 12.49
CA ALA A 215 10.15 -16.65 11.72
C ALA A 215 9.65 -17.47 10.52
N ILE A 216 10.16 -17.17 9.32
CA ILE A 216 9.86 -17.84 8.06
C ILE A 216 11.04 -18.76 7.72
N PRO A 217 10.90 -20.09 7.89
CA PRO A 217 11.96 -21.02 7.54
C PRO A 217 12.33 -20.91 6.05
N ASP A 218 13.60 -21.20 5.72
CA ASP A 218 14.01 -21.57 4.37
C ASP A 218 13.80 -20.53 3.23
N SER A 219 13.53 -19.26 3.56
CA SER A 219 13.27 -18.19 2.58
C SER A 219 14.52 -17.36 2.28
N TYR A 220 15.12 -17.50 1.10
CA TYR A 220 16.33 -16.74 0.71
C TYR A 220 16.06 -15.54 -0.22
N HIS A 221 14.81 -15.33 -0.63
CA HIS A 221 14.46 -14.26 -1.57
C HIS A 221 13.86 -13.00 -0.93
N ARG A 222 14.25 -11.86 -1.51
CA ARG A 222 14.10 -10.50 -0.94
C ARG A 222 12.73 -9.84 -1.11
N ILE A 223 11.88 -10.25 -2.06
CA ILE A 223 10.65 -9.50 -2.39
C ILE A 223 9.45 -10.45 -2.44
N ILE A 224 8.99 -10.87 -1.28
CA ILE A 224 7.76 -11.65 -1.12
C ILE A 224 6.84 -10.91 -0.16
N LYS A 225 5.60 -10.68 -0.58
CA LYS A 225 4.57 -10.01 0.23
C LYS A 225 3.80 -11.05 1.04
N PHE A 226 3.54 -10.74 2.31
CA PHE A 226 2.61 -11.50 3.13
C PHE A 226 1.19 -10.96 2.99
N SER A 227 0.20 -11.76 3.40
CA SER A 227 -1.21 -11.38 3.42
C SER A 227 -1.88 -11.82 4.72
N CYS A 228 -2.83 -11.02 5.18
CA CYS A 228 -3.67 -11.33 6.34
C CYS A 228 -5.09 -11.67 5.87
N ASP A 229 -5.78 -12.54 6.60
CA ASP A 229 -7.19 -12.80 6.35
C ASP A 229 -8.06 -11.61 6.78
N LEU A 230 -9.32 -11.57 6.33
CA LEU A 230 -10.24 -10.47 6.60
C LEU A 230 -10.48 -10.24 8.11
N SER A 231 -10.42 -11.29 8.93
CA SER A 231 -10.62 -11.18 10.39
C SER A 231 -9.34 -10.80 11.14
N MET A 232 -8.23 -10.62 10.42
CA MET A 232 -6.89 -10.36 10.96
C MET A 232 -6.49 -11.39 12.02
N LYS A 233 -6.92 -12.65 11.84
CA LYS A 233 -6.58 -13.76 12.73
C LYS A 233 -5.31 -14.46 12.25
N PHE A 234 -5.08 -14.53 10.95
CA PHE A 234 -3.99 -15.27 10.35
C PHE A 234 -3.15 -14.37 9.46
N VAL A 235 -1.84 -14.61 9.46
CA VAL A 235 -0.91 -14.08 8.46
C VAL A 235 -0.31 -15.23 7.68
N SER A 236 -0.21 -15.07 6.37
CA SER A 236 0.33 -16.06 5.44
C SER A 236 1.43 -15.48 4.57
N ILE A 237 2.44 -16.27 4.27
CA ILE A 237 3.49 -15.92 3.33
C ILE A 237 3.98 -17.18 2.59
N GLY A 238 4.20 -17.05 1.28
CA GLY A 238 4.88 -18.09 0.51
C GLY A 238 6.40 -17.94 0.59
N ASN A 239 7.14 -18.96 0.17
CA ASN A 239 8.58 -18.84 -0.12
C ASN A 239 8.88 -19.11 -1.60
N ASP A 240 10.16 -19.03 -1.96
CA ASP A 240 10.69 -19.32 -3.29
C ASP A 240 10.69 -20.82 -3.67
N LYS A 241 10.52 -21.71 -2.67
CA LYS A 241 10.39 -23.15 -2.87
C LYS A 241 8.94 -23.59 -3.13
N GLY A 242 7.97 -22.70 -2.92
CA GLY A 242 6.53 -22.97 -3.08
C GLY A 242 5.81 -23.37 -1.80
N ASP A 243 6.46 -23.34 -0.64
CA ASP A 243 5.84 -23.60 0.66
C ASP A 243 4.96 -22.41 1.09
N ILE A 244 3.94 -22.66 1.93
CA ILE A 244 3.02 -21.62 2.42
C ILE A 244 2.93 -21.70 3.93
N TYR A 245 3.55 -20.73 4.60
CA TYR A 245 3.51 -20.64 6.04
C TYR A 245 2.33 -19.78 6.49
N VAL A 246 1.63 -20.23 7.55
CA VAL A 246 0.53 -19.48 8.16
C VAL A 246 0.69 -19.43 9.67
N TRP A 247 0.59 -18.24 10.26
CA TRP A 247 0.61 -18.04 11.72
C TRP A 247 -0.70 -17.49 12.24
N ASP A 248 -1.07 -17.86 13.48
CA ASP A 248 -2.16 -17.22 14.23
C ASP A 248 -1.65 -15.94 14.92
N LEU A 249 -2.12 -14.78 14.47
CA LEU A 249 -1.76 -13.45 14.98
C LEU A 249 -2.29 -13.16 16.40
N LYS A 250 -3.22 -13.97 16.91
CA LYS A 250 -3.78 -13.85 18.27
C LYS A 250 -3.04 -14.73 19.28
N SER A 251 -2.17 -15.63 18.82
CA SER A 251 -1.40 -16.52 19.68
C SER A 251 -0.16 -15.83 20.29
N PHE A 252 0.13 -16.14 21.55
CA PHE A 252 1.36 -15.74 22.21
C PHE A 252 1.96 -16.92 22.99
N PRO A 253 3.17 -17.40 22.64
CA PRO A 253 4.03 -16.96 21.53
C PRO A 253 3.41 -17.26 20.15
N PRO A 254 3.94 -16.70 19.05
CA PRO A 254 3.45 -16.97 17.70
C PRO A 254 3.44 -18.47 17.37
N VAL A 255 2.29 -19.00 16.94
CA VAL A 255 2.12 -20.40 16.56
C VAL A 255 1.99 -20.52 15.04
N LEU A 256 2.87 -21.34 14.44
CA LEU A 256 2.77 -21.76 13.05
C LEU A 256 1.67 -22.83 12.92
N VAL A 257 0.68 -22.56 12.08
CA VAL A 257 -0.52 -23.38 11.88
C VAL A 257 -0.32 -24.40 10.75
N THR A 258 0.37 -24.02 9.68
CA THR A 258 0.71 -24.92 8.56
C THR A 258 2.02 -24.50 7.89
N VAL A 259 2.65 -25.48 7.25
CA VAL A 259 3.70 -25.34 6.22
C VAL A 259 3.09 -25.70 4.87
#